data_AF-A0A699UVM7-F1
#
_entry.id   AF-A0A699UVM7-F1
#
_cell.length_a   1.000
_cell.length_b   1.000
_cell.length_c   1.000
_cell.angle_alpha   90.00
_cell.angle_beta   90.00
_cell.angle_gamma   90.00
#
_symmetry.space_group_name_H-M   'P 1'
#
loop_
_entity.id
_entity.type
_entity.pdbx_description
1 polymer ?
#
loop_
_entity_poly.entity_id
_entity_poly.type
_entity_poly.pdbx_seq_one_letter_code
_entity_poly.pdbx_strand_id
1 'polypeptide(L)'
;YSELSAIEAIQADGDVKATNIILQGLPPEVYALVSTHKIMKELWEIIQMLMQGTSLTKQERECKLYDEFDKFVYRKGESLHDFYLRFSLLLNDMNIYNMKLEQF
;
A
#
# COMPACT_ATOMS: atom_id res chain seq x y z
N TYR A 1 -10.18 -28.99 4.04
CA TYR A 1 -10.26 -27.68 4.73
C TYR A 1 -9.94 -27.77 6.23
N SER A 2 -10.36 -28.78 6.98
CA SER A 2 -10.03 -28.88 8.43
C SER A 2 -8.58 -29.23 8.77
N GLU A 3 -7.85 -29.95 7.92
CA GLU A 3 -6.44 -30.30 8.18
C GLU A 3 -5.47 -29.11 8.05
N LEU A 4 -5.71 -28.20 7.08
CA LEU A 4 -4.92 -26.98 6.90
C LEU A 4 -5.04 -26.04 8.12
N SER A 5 -6.24 -25.88 8.66
CA SER A 5 -6.48 -25.06 9.86
C SER A 5 -5.80 -25.64 11.10
N ALA A 6 -5.71 -26.97 11.22
CA ALA A 6 -5.00 -27.61 12.32
C ALA A 6 -3.47 -27.42 12.20
N ILE A 7 -2.92 -27.49 10.99
CA ILE A 7 -1.49 -27.23 10.73
C ILE A 7 -1.15 -25.76 10.98
N GLU A 8 -2.00 -24.83 10.54
CA GLU A 8 -1.85 -23.39 10.80
C GLU A 8 -1.91 -23.08 12.31
N ALA A 9 -2.77 -23.76 13.06
CA ALA A 9 -2.85 -23.62 14.51
C ALA A 9 -1.60 -24.16 15.22
N ILE A 10 -1.07 -25.30 14.77
CA ILE A 10 0.18 -25.88 15.29
C ILE A 10 1.38 -24.96 14.96
N GLN A 11 1.41 -24.39 13.76
CA GLN A 11 2.44 -23.43 13.35
C GLN A 11 2.36 -22.16 14.19
N ALA A 12 1.17 -21.59 14.38
CA ALA A 12 0.97 -20.40 15.20
C ALA A 12 1.38 -20.62 16.66
N ASP A 13 1.09 -21.79 17.24
CA ASP A 13 1.57 -22.16 18.58
C ASP A 13 3.11 -22.28 18.63
N GLY A 14 3.72 -22.83 17.58
CA GLY A 14 5.16 -22.87 17.39
C GLY A 14 5.80 -21.47 17.32
N ASP A 15 5.22 -20.58 16.52
CA ASP A 15 5.70 -19.20 16.32
C ASP A 15 5.56 -18.37 17.62
N VAL A 16 4.48 -18.57 18.38
CA VAL A 16 4.29 -17.96 19.70
C VAL A 16 5.34 -18.44 20.68
N LYS A 17 5.64 -19.75 20.71
CA LYS A 17 6.68 -20.32 21.59
C LYS A 17 8.08 -19.83 21.21
N ALA A 18 8.41 -19.83 19.93
CA ALA A 18 9.70 -19.33 19.43
C ALA A 18 9.88 -17.84 19.77
N THR A 19 8.84 -17.04 19.57
CA THR A 19 8.83 -15.63 19.94
C THR A 19 9.04 -15.43 21.43
N ASN A 20 8.36 -16.21 22.28
CA ASN A 20 8.49 -16.09 23.72
C ASN A 20 9.90 -16.47 24.23
N ILE A 21 10.53 -17.48 23.62
CA ILE A 21 11.92 -17.87 23.93
C ILE A 21 12.90 -16.75 23.54
N ILE A 22 12.73 -16.17 22.35
CA ILE A 22 13.57 -15.04 21.90
C ILE A 22 13.42 -13.86 22.85
N LEU A 23 12.19 -13.51 23.23
CA LEU A 23 11.91 -12.39 24.12
C LEU A 23 12.46 -12.60 25.53
N GLN A 24 12.42 -13.83 26.06
CA GLN A 24 13.01 -14.17 27.37
C GLN A 24 14.54 -14.14 27.36
N GLY A 25 15.17 -14.31 26.20
CA GLY A 25 16.62 -14.21 26.03
C GLY A 25 17.15 -12.77 25.90
N LEU A 26 16.27 -11.77 25.80
CA LEU A 26 16.68 -10.37 25.64
C LEU A 26 16.93 -9.70 27.00
N PRO A 27 17.98 -8.87 27.12
CA PRO A 27 18.16 -8.00 28.28
C PRO A 27 16.91 -7.12 28.49
N PRO A 28 16.49 -6.86 29.75
CA PRO A 28 15.28 -6.09 30.07
C PRO A 28 15.22 -4.70 29.40
N GLU A 29 16.37 -4.09 29.14
CA GLU A 29 16.52 -2.79 28.48
C GLU A 29 16.20 -2.88 26.98
N VAL A 30 16.61 -3.97 26.33
CA VAL A 30 16.31 -4.28 24.92
C VAL A 30 14.86 -4.71 24.78
N TYR A 31 14.35 -5.52 25.71
CA TYR A 31 12.93 -5.86 25.79
C TYR A 31 12.07 -4.61 25.97
N ALA A 32 12.40 -3.70 26.90
CA ALA A 32 11.67 -2.44 27.11
C ALA A 32 11.68 -1.55 25.85
N LEU A 33 12.81 -1.50 25.14
CA LEU A 33 12.94 -0.77 23.88
C LEU A 33 12.06 -1.36 22.77
N VAL A 34 12.06 -2.68 22.61
CA VAL A 34 11.28 -3.42 21.60
C VAL A 34 9.79 -3.50 21.96
N SER A 35 9.45 -3.59 23.25
CA SER A 35 8.09 -3.76 23.79
C SER A 35 7.33 -2.45 23.98
N THR A 36 7.92 -1.30 23.64
CA THR A 36 7.12 -0.12 23.30
C THR A 36 6.39 -0.41 21.99
N HIS A 37 5.35 -1.23 22.09
CA HIS A 37 4.51 -1.73 20.99
C HIS A 37 4.04 -0.59 20.09
N LYS A 38 3.84 0.59 20.69
CA LYS A 38 3.52 1.84 20.00
C LYS A 38 4.66 2.30 19.07
N ILE A 39 5.91 2.33 19.52
CA ILE A 39 7.05 2.75 18.70
C ILE A 39 7.29 1.74 17.59
N MET A 40 7.28 0.43 17.88
CA MET A 40 7.48 -0.59 16.85
C MET A 40 6.38 -0.55 15.77
N LYS A 41 5.12 -0.38 16.19
CA LYS A 41 3.98 -0.26 15.28
C LYS A 41 4.05 1.03 14.46
N GLU A 42 4.33 2.16 15.07
CA GLU A 42 4.49 3.45 14.38
C GLU A 42 5.66 3.43 13.40
N LEU A 43 6.78 2.80 13.76
CA LEU A 43 7.96 2.69 12.91
C LEU A 43 7.71 1.77 11.71
N TRP A 44 6.99 0.66 11.94
CA TRP A 44 6.53 -0.22 10.87
C TRP A 44 5.55 0.49 9.93
N GLU A 45 4.59 1.24 10.47
CA GLU A 45 3.64 2.04 9.69
C GLU A 45 4.36 3.12 8.86
N ILE A 46 5.36 3.81 9.41
CA ILE A 46 6.17 4.81 8.68
C ILE A 46 6.98 4.14 7.55
N ILE A 47 7.58 2.98 7.80
CA ILE A 47 8.32 2.24 6.76
C ILE A 47 7.37 1.81 5.64
N GLN A 48 6.17 1.32 5.97
CA GLN A 48 5.14 1.00 4.99
C GLN A 48 4.70 2.26 4.21
N MET A 49 4.51 3.40 4.88
CA MET A 49 4.19 4.68 4.23
C MET A 49 5.29 5.15 3.28
N LEU A 50 6.56 4.98 3.64
CA LEU A 50 7.70 5.35 2.79
C LEU A 50 7.86 4.40 1.60
N MET A 51 7.54 3.11 1.77
CA MET A 51 7.69 2.10 0.73
C MET A 51 6.50 2.05 -0.25
N GLN A 52 5.29 2.40 0.18
CA GLN A 52 4.07 2.25 -0.64
C GLN A 52 3.31 3.56 -0.89
N GLY A 53 3.68 4.67 -0.24
CA GLY A 53 2.86 5.87 -0.15
C GLY A 53 1.69 5.66 0.82
N THR A 54 1.24 6.73 1.48
CA THR A 54 0.03 6.68 2.32
C THR A 54 -1.21 6.46 1.43
N SER A 55 -2.27 5.85 1.99
CA SER A 55 -3.60 5.88 1.38
C SER A 55 -4.04 7.32 1.06
N LEU A 56 -3.65 8.28 1.89
CA LEU A 56 -3.83 9.71 1.65
C LEU A 56 -3.16 10.14 0.34
N THR A 57 -1.90 9.74 0.08
CA THR A 57 -1.25 10.02 -1.21
C THR A 57 -1.88 9.27 -2.38
N LYS A 58 -2.43 8.05 -2.16
CA LYS A 58 -3.17 7.33 -3.21
C LYS A 58 -4.43 8.10 -3.59
N GLN A 59 -5.26 8.48 -2.63
CA GLN A 59 -6.49 9.23 -2.87
C GLN A 59 -6.19 10.61 -3.47
N GLU A 60 -5.16 11.31 -3.00
CA GLU A 60 -4.72 12.59 -3.59
C GLU A 60 -4.26 12.43 -5.04
N ARG A 61 -3.58 11.32 -5.39
CA ARG A 61 -3.18 11.01 -6.76
C ARG A 61 -4.39 10.67 -7.63
N GLU A 62 -5.33 9.88 -7.12
CA GLU A 62 -6.60 9.58 -7.80
C GLU A 62 -7.40 10.87 -8.07
N CYS A 63 -7.53 11.76 -7.08
CA CYS A 63 -8.19 13.06 -7.25
C CYS A 63 -7.52 13.93 -8.33
N LYS A 64 -6.18 13.95 -8.38
CA LYS A 64 -5.44 14.69 -9.42
C LYS A 64 -5.67 14.11 -10.81
N LEU A 65 -5.68 12.78 -10.94
CA LEU A 65 -5.93 12.10 -12.21
C LEU A 65 -7.38 12.34 -12.69
N TYR A 66 -8.36 12.37 -11.77
CA TYR A 66 -9.72 12.75 -12.12
C TYR A 66 -9.82 14.19 -12.61
N ASP A 67 -9.17 15.14 -11.93
CA ASP A 67 -9.14 16.56 -12.36
C ASP A 67 -8.47 16.72 -13.73
N GLU A 68 -7.40 15.98 -13.99
CA GLU A 68 -6.72 15.98 -15.28
C GLU A 68 -7.59 15.36 -16.39
N PHE A 69 -8.32 14.28 -16.09
CA PHE A 69 -9.26 13.65 -17.00
C PHE A 69 -10.45 14.55 -17.32
N ASP A 70 -11.07 15.17 -16.32
CA ASP A 70 -12.20 16.11 -16.50
C ASP A 70 -11.81 17.31 -17.38
N LYS A 71 -10.58 17.80 -17.20
CA LYS A 71 -10.01 18.90 -18.00
C LYS A 71 -9.36 18.44 -19.30
N PHE A 72 -9.43 17.15 -19.64
CA PHE A 72 -8.74 16.61 -20.80
C PHE A 72 -9.40 17.07 -22.10
N VAL A 73 -8.77 18.04 -22.75
CA VAL A 73 -9.25 18.60 -24.02
C VAL A 73 -8.17 18.57 -25.09
N TYR A 74 -8.64 18.53 -26.34
CA TYR A 74 -7.79 18.67 -27.51
C TYR A 74 -7.08 20.03 -27.51
N ARG A 75 -5.76 20.05 -27.73
CA ARG A 75 -4.98 21.29 -27.78
C ARG A 75 -4.93 21.83 -29.20
N LYS A 76 -5.02 23.15 -29.37
CA LYS A 76 -4.92 23.78 -30.70
C LYS A 76 -3.55 23.48 -31.31
N GLY A 77 -3.53 22.87 -32.50
CA GLY A 77 -2.30 22.49 -33.21
C GLY A 77 -1.72 21.13 -32.81
N GLU A 78 -2.39 20.38 -31.93
CA GLU A 78 -2.05 19.01 -31.60
C GLU A 78 -2.36 18.06 -32.77
N SER A 79 -1.49 17.09 -33.06
CA SER A 79 -1.84 16.06 -34.03
C SER A 79 -2.75 15.00 -33.39
N LEU A 80 -3.52 14.28 -34.21
CA LEU A 80 -4.35 13.18 -33.70
C LEU A 80 -3.51 12.09 -32.99
N HIS A 81 -2.29 11.86 -33.48
CA HIS A 81 -1.35 10.93 -32.87
C HIS A 81 -0.90 11.41 -31.47
N ASP A 82 -0.56 12.69 -31.33
CA ASP A 82 -0.13 13.26 -30.04
C ASP A 82 -1.27 13.27 -29.02
N PHE A 83 -2.49 13.57 -29.48
CA PHE A 83 -3.70 13.47 -28.67
C PHE A 83 -3.90 12.03 -28.15
N TYR A 84 -3.81 11.04 -29.04
CA TYR A 84 -3.96 9.63 -28.67
C TYR A 84 -2.89 9.18 -27.67
N LEU A 85 -1.63 9.58 -27.86
CA LEU A 85 -0.55 9.25 -26.95
C LEU A 85 -0.80 9.81 -25.54
N ARG A 86 -1.17 11.09 -25.44
CA ARG A 86 -1.50 11.72 -24.17
C ARG A 86 -2.68 11.06 -23.47
N PHE A 87 -3.73 10.75 -24.23
CA PHE A 87 -4.91 10.09 -23.70
C PHE A 87 -4.57 8.67 -23.20
N SER A 88 -3.77 7.92 -23.95
CA SER A 88 -3.34 6.58 -23.58
C SER A 88 -2.46 6.56 -22.32
N LEU A 89 -1.58 7.55 -22.17
CA LEU A 89 -0.77 7.73 -20.96
C LEU A 89 -1.65 8.00 -19.75
N LEU A 90 -2.60 8.93 -19.87
CA LEU A 90 -3.53 9.25 -18.78
C LEU A 90 -4.35 8.02 -18.35
N LEU A 91 -4.88 7.25 -19.31
CA LEU A 91 -5.60 6.01 -19.01
C LEU A 91 -4.72 4.95 -18.36
N ASN A 92 -3.47 4.81 -18.80
CA ASN A 92 -2.51 3.89 -18.19
C ASN A 92 -2.26 4.26 -16.73
N ASP A 93 -2.08 5.55 -16.45
CA ASP A 93 -1.86 6.05 -15.09
C ASP A 93 -3.09 5.84 -14.20
N MET A 94 -4.31 6.03 -14.72
CA MET A 94 -5.55 5.70 -13.99
C MET A 94 -5.70 4.19 -13.72
N ASN A 95 -5.32 3.34 -14.68
CA ASN A 95 -5.38 1.88 -14.53
C ASN A 95 -4.43 1.34 -13.46
N ILE A 96 -3.25 1.95 -13.27
CA ILE A 96 -2.31 1.58 -12.20
C ILE A 96 -2.99 1.62 -10.82
N TYR A 97 -3.96 2.52 -10.63
CA TYR A 97 -4.70 2.66 -9.37
C TYR A 97 -6.03 1.91 -9.34
N ASN A 98 -6.37 1.16 -10.41
CA ASN A 98 -7.65 0.47 -10.59
C ASN A 98 -8.86 1.43 -10.48
N MET A 99 -8.70 2.66 -10.97
CA MET A 99 -9.77 3.66 -11.00
C MET A 99 -10.85 3.23 -11.99
N LYS A 100 -12.11 3.16 -11.52
CA LYS A 100 -13.26 2.90 -12.39
C LYS A 100 -13.81 4.24 -12.86
N LEU A 101 -13.81 4.47 -14.17
CA LEU A 101 -14.62 5.53 -14.76
C LEU A 101 -16.07 5.04 -14.69
N GLU A 102 -16.83 5.53 -13.72
CA GLU A 102 -18.28 5.30 -13.71
C GLU A 102 -18.87 5.98 -14.96
N GLN A 103 -19.53 5.19 -15.80
CA GLN A 103 -20.26 5.71 -16.95
C GLN A 103 -21.51 6.42 -16.43
N PHE A 104 -21.63 7.73 -16.69
CA PHE A 104 -22.86 8.49 -16.50
C PHE A 104 -23.88 8.19 -17.62
#